data_AF-A0A814I5L2-F1
#
_entry.id   AF-A0A814I5L2-F1
#
_cell.length_a   1.000
_cell.length_b   1.000
_cell.length_c   1.000
_cell.angle_alpha   90.00
_cell.angle_beta   90.00
_cell.angle_gamma   90.00
#
_symmetry.space_group_name_H-M   'P 1'
#
loop_
_entity.id
_entity.type
_entity.pdbx_description
1 polymer ?
#
loop_
_entity_poly.entity_id
_entity_poly.type
_entity_poly.pdbx_seq_one_letter_code
_entity_poly.pdbx_strand_id
1 'polypeptide(L)'
;MSVKDEPKQELKPIAGYEKVSLMSLEEAVKHVVDLLDDELAQNIRIAKRNSRNPADNLSSDEAAAIHVYTMEWEQGGHSLYSQLNRSLRIPDRRKLQP
;
A
#
# COMPACT_ATOMS: atom_id res chain seq x y z
N MET A 1 0.45 -5.06 -15.39
CA MET A 1 0.22 -3.70 -15.94
C MET A 1 1.57 -2.98 -15.91
N SER A 2 2.03 -2.40 -17.02
CA SER A 2 3.32 -1.71 -17.05
C SER A 2 3.16 -0.27 -16.58
N VAL A 3 4.13 0.27 -15.82
CA VAL A 3 4.13 1.69 -15.38
C VAL A 3 3.98 2.67 -16.55
N LYS A 4 4.41 2.25 -17.74
CA LYS A 4 4.32 3.02 -18.99
C LYS A 4 2.88 3.29 -19.45
N ASP A 5 1.94 2.44 -19.04
CA ASP A 5 0.53 2.49 -19.47
C ASP A 5 -0.35 3.25 -18.47
N GLU A 6 0.24 3.80 -17.40
CA GLU A 6 -0.51 4.46 -16.33
C GLU A 6 -0.94 5.89 -16.72
N PRO A 7 -2.16 6.34 -16.34
CA PRO A 7 -2.64 7.69 -16.65
C PRO A 7 -1.72 8.77 -16.06
N LYS A 8 -1.32 9.74 -16.88
CA LYS A 8 -0.46 10.88 -16.49
C LYS A 8 -1.25 12.08 -15.95
N GLN A 9 -2.49 11.86 -15.52
CA GLN A 9 -3.35 12.92 -15.04
C GLN A 9 -2.93 13.38 -13.64
N GLU A 10 -2.75 14.67 -13.46
CA GLU A 10 -2.60 15.25 -12.13
C GLU A 10 -3.95 15.26 -11.42
N LEU A 11 -4.00 14.61 -10.25
CA LEU A 11 -5.20 14.49 -9.44
C LEU A 11 -4.99 15.22 -8.12
N LYS A 12 -6.06 15.80 -7.58
CA LYS A 12 -6.00 16.43 -6.26
C LYS A 12 -5.60 15.39 -5.19
N PRO A 13 -4.77 15.79 -4.20
CA PRO A 13 -4.43 14.93 -3.09
C PRO A 13 -5.68 14.54 -2.29
N ILE A 14 -5.65 13.38 -1.64
CA ILE A 14 -6.70 12.97 -0.70
C ILE A 14 -6.44 13.72 0.61
N ALA A 15 -7.23 14.76 0.88
CA ALA A 15 -7.10 15.58 2.09
C ALA A 15 -7.81 14.94 3.29
N GLY A 16 -7.37 15.29 4.49
CA GLY A 16 -7.93 14.87 5.78
C GLY A 16 -7.15 13.74 6.44
N TYR A 17 -6.46 12.89 5.67
CA TYR A 17 -5.66 11.78 6.20
C TYR A 17 -4.41 12.24 6.93
N GLU A 18 -3.90 13.45 6.66
CA GLU A 18 -2.78 14.04 7.40
C GLU A 18 -3.07 14.31 8.87
N LYS A 19 -4.36 14.30 9.26
CA LYS A 19 -4.82 14.51 10.64
C LYS A 19 -5.24 13.21 11.33
N VAL A 20 -5.26 12.10 10.58
CA VAL A 20 -5.65 10.80 11.11
C VAL A 20 -4.43 10.17 11.77
N SER A 21 -4.62 9.62 12.98
CA SER A 21 -3.56 8.88 13.66
C SER A 21 -3.14 7.69 12.82
N LEU A 22 -1.82 7.48 12.72
CA LEU A 22 -1.28 6.28 12.10
C LEU A 22 -1.79 5.05 12.86
N MET A 23 -2.12 4.00 12.10
CA MET A 23 -2.50 2.70 12.62
C MET A 23 -1.45 1.66 12.24
N SER A 24 -1.50 0.50 12.88
CA SER A 24 -0.61 -0.60 12.53
C SER A 24 -0.84 -1.07 11.09
N LEU A 25 0.19 -1.66 10.48
CA LEU A 25 0.08 -2.21 9.13
C LEU A 25 -1.03 -3.29 9.07
N GLU A 26 -1.19 -4.09 10.11
CA GLU A 26 -2.25 -5.10 10.21
C GLU A 26 -3.65 -4.48 10.24
N GLU A 27 -3.85 -3.37 10.95
CA GLU A 27 -5.14 -2.68 10.98
C GLU A 27 -5.48 -2.06 9.63
N ALA A 28 -4.51 -1.41 8.99
CA ALA A 28 -4.69 -0.83 7.66
C ALA A 28 -5.09 -1.90 6.64
N VAL A 29 -4.44 -3.07 6.70
CA VAL A 29 -4.66 -4.15 5.75
C VAL A 29 -6.02 -4.82 5.90
N LYS A 30 -6.60 -4.88 7.11
CA LYS A 30 -7.94 -5.46 7.29
C LYS A 30 -9.00 -4.85 6.36
N HIS A 31 -8.86 -3.57 6.03
CA HIS A 31 -9.79 -2.85 5.16
C HIS A 31 -9.56 -3.12 3.66
N VAL A 32 -8.40 -3.68 3.30
CA VAL A 32 -8.02 -3.98 1.91
C VAL A 32 -7.79 -5.47 1.67
N VAL A 33 -7.90 -6.32 2.69
CA VAL A 33 -7.72 -7.77 2.55
C VAL A 33 -8.74 -8.38 1.60
N ASP A 34 -9.97 -7.84 1.54
CA ASP A 34 -10.98 -8.31 0.58
C ASP A 34 -10.63 -7.92 -0.87
N LEU A 35 -9.73 -6.96 -1.07
CA LEU A 35 -9.21 -6.58 -2.39
C LEU A 35 -7.97 -7.38 -2.78
N LEU A 36 -7.34 -8.10 -1.85
CA LEU A 36 -5.98 -8.61 -1.99
C LEU A 36 -5.93 -10.09 -1.58
N ASP A 37 -5.35 -10.93 -2.44
CA ASP A 37 -5.33 -12.39 -2.23
C ASP A 37 -4.50 -12.81 -0.98
N ASP A 38 -4.58 -14.10 -0.61
CA ASP A 38 -3.86 -14.71 0.53
C ASP A 38 -2.35 -14.41 0.55
N GLU A 39 -1.75 -14.12 -0.61
CA GLU A 39 -0.36 -13.71 -0.78
C GLU A 39 0.00 -12.44 0.01
N LEU A 40 -0.96 -11.52 0.21
CA LEU A 40 -0.74 -10.29 0.98
C LEU A 40 -0.33 -10.59 2.42
N ALA A 41 -1.04 -11.51 3.08
CA ALA A 41 -0.78 -11.81 4.49
C ALA A 41 0.63 -12.40 4.67
N GLN A 42 1.11 -13.19 3.70
CA GLN A 42 2.47 -13.70 3.69
C GLN A 42 3.49 -12.58 3.46
N ASN A 43 3.26 -11.72 2.48
CA ASN A 43 4.16 -10.61 2.14
C ASN A 43 4.27 -9.58 3.27
N ILE A 44 3.19 -9.31 4.02
CA ILE A 44 3.24 -8.49 5.23
C ILE A 44 4.14 -9.11 6.30
N ARG A 45 4.02 -10.42 6.54
CA ARG A 45 4.86 -11.12 7.52
C ARG A 45 6.34 -11.05 7.12
N ILE A 46 6.64 -11.19 5.83
CA ILE A 46 7.99 -11.05 5.28
C ILE A 46 8.50 -9.62 5.49
N ALA A 47 7.73 -8.62 5.07
CA ALA A 47 8.05 -7.21 5.21
C ALA A 47 8.34 -6.80 6.66
N LYS A 48 7.50 -7.23 7.61
CA LYS A 48 7.70 -6.96 9.04
C LYS A 48 8.97 -7.61 9.59
N ARG A 49 9.28 -8.85 9.18
CA ARG A 49 10.52 -9.52 9.60
C ARG A 49 11.76 -8.77 9.10
N ASN A 50 11.70 -8.27 7.87
CA ASN A 50 12.78 -7.52 7.24
C ASN A 50 12.92 -6.08 7.80
N SER A 51 11.90 -5.60 8.51
CA SER A 51 11.81 -4.20 8.98
C SER A 51 11.91 -4.05 10.50
N ARG A 52 12.49 -5.05 11.20
CA ARG A 52 12.61 -5.05 12.67
C ARG A 52 13.56 -3.96 13.21
N ASN A 53 14.62 -3.65 12.47
CA ASN A 53 15.62 -2.65 12.83
C ASN A 53 15.76 -1.63 11.70
N PRO A 54 14.75 -0.76 11.50
CA PRO A 54 14.74 0.19 10.40
C PRO A 54 15.74 1.33 10.63
N ALA A 55 16.22 1.93 9.53
CA ALA A 55 17.04 3.13 9.54
C ALA A 55 16.18 4.41 9.48
N ASP A 56 16.81 5.57 9.48
CA ASP A 56 16.20 6.86 9.11
C ASP A 56 15.01 7.29 9.98
N ASN A 57 15.01 6.90 11.27
CA ASN A 57 13.98 7.21 12.26
C ASN A 57 12.57 6.67 11.91
N LEU A 58 12.49 5.67 11.02
CA LEU A 58 11.22 4.99 10.74
C LEU A 58 10.84 4.05 11.89
N SER A 59 9.56 3.94 12.16
CA SER A 59 9.03 2.83 12.94
C SER A 59 9.10 1.53 12.13
N SER A 60 9.10 0.38 12.82
CA SER A 60 9.09 -0.92 12.15
C SER A 60 7.89 -1.11 11.22
N ASP A 61 6.75 -0.51 11.57
CA ASP A 61 5.54 -0.57 10.74
C ASP A 61 5.62 0.33 9.51
N GLU A 62 6.20 1.54 9.62
CA GLU A 62 6.44 2.40 8.44
C GLU A 62 7.42 1.76 7.47
N ALA A 63 8.53 1.21 7.97
CA ALA A 63 9.49 0.49 7.15
C ALA A 63 8.86 -0.77 6.51
N ALA A 64 8.03 -1.51 7.26
CA ALA A 64 7.31 -2.65 6.71
C ALA A 64 6.29 -2.23 5.64
N ALA A 65 5.60 -1.12 5.82
CA ALA A 65 4.65 -0.58 4.85
C ALA A 65 5.33 -0.21 3.53
N ILE A 66 6.49 0.46 3.59
CA ILE A 66 7.31 0.75 2.41
C ILE A 66 7.78 -0.56 1.78
N HIS A 67 8.30 -1.50 2.58
CA HIS A 67 8.80 -2.77 2.10
C HIS A 67 7.73 -3.55 1.32
N VAL A 68 6.54 -3.75 1.90
CA VAL A 68 5.45 -4.49 1.25
C VAL A 68 4.92 -3.78 -0.01
N TYR A 69 4.99 -2.45 -0.03
CA TYR A 69 4.65 -1.66 -1.22
C TYR A 69 5.69 -1.81 -2.33
N THR A 70 6.98 -1.91 -2.00
CA THR A 70 8.06 -1.99 -3.01
C THR A 70 8.48 -3.39 -3.42
N MET A 71 8.15 -4.42 -2.63
CA MET A 71 8.56 -5.79 -2.92
C MET A 71 7.84 -6.37 -4.14
N GLU A 72 8.56 -7.20 -4.89
CA GLU A 72 7.96 -8.01 -5.95
C GLU A 72 7.12 -9.14 -5.33
N TRP A 73 5.99 -9.44 -5.98
CA TRP A 73 5.08 -10.51 -5.59
C TRP A 73 5.20 -11.62 -6.64
N GLU A 74 5.06 -12.87 -6.25
CA GLU A 74 5.31 -14.03 -7.14
C GLU A 74 4.30 -14.08 -8.29
N GLN A 75 3.06 -13.66 -8.03
CA GLN A 75 2.03 -13.55 -9.06
C GLN A 75 2.06 -12.16 -9.69
N GLY A 76 2.82 -12.03 -10.79
CA GLY A 76 3.18 -10.81 -11.53
C GLY A 76 2.07 -9.91 -12.09
N GLY A 77 0.97 -9.71 -11.38
CA GLY A 77 -0.11 -8.76 -11.67
C GLY A 77 -0.73 -8.09 -10.44
N HIS A 78 -0.56 -8.64 -9.24
CA HIS A 78 -1.41 -8.32 -8.07
C HIS A 78 -0.63 -7.81 -6.85
N SER A 79 0.55 -7.21 -7.03
CA SER A 79 1.28 -6.60 -5.91
C SER A 79 0.51 -5.47 -5.25
N LEU A 80 0.81 -5.19 -3.97
CA LEU A 80 0.20 -4.06 -3.27
C LEU A 80 0.40 -2.75 -4.05
N TYR A 81 1.58 -2.55 -4.65
CA TYR A 81 1.85 -1.42 -5.54
C TYR A 81 0.82 -1.31 -6.67
N SER A 82 0.61 -2.38 -7.43
CA SER A 82 -0.23 -2.33 -8.64
C SER A 82 -1.68 -2.05 -8.27
N GLN A 83 -2.17 -2.70 -7.22
CA GLN A 83 -3.57 -2.59 -6.79
C GLN A 83 -3.86 -1.25 -6.12
N LEU A 84 -3.00 -0.82 -5.19
CA LEU A 84 -3.16 0.45 -4.50
C LEU A 84 -3.07 1.63 -5.48
N ASN A 85 -2.06 1.66 -6.34
CA ASN A 85 -1.91 2.75 -7.30
C ASN A 85 -3.01 2.77 -8.37
N ARG A 86 -3.54 1.61 -8.76
CA ARG A 86 -4.73 1.56 -9.63
C ARG A 86 -5.92 2.22 -8.96
N SER A 87 -6.17 1.93 -7.69
CA SER A 87 -7.25 2.54 -6.91
C SER A 87 -7.03 4.04 -6.74
N LEU A 88 -5.84 4.48 -6.31
CA LEU A 88 -5.53 5.90 -6.09
C LEU A 88 -5.62 6.76 -7.36
N ARG A 89 -5.46 6.17 -8.54
CA ARG A 89 -5.60 6.84 -9.84
C ARG A 89 -7.04 6.96 -10.34
N ILE A 90 -8.03 6.43 -9.62
CA ILE A 90 -9.44 6.66 -9.96
C ILE A 90 -9.74 8.16 -9.89
N PRO A 91 -10.27 8.79 -10.97
CA PRO A 91 -10.55 10.24 -10.96
C PRO A 91 -11.60 10.64 -9.92
N ASP A 92 -12.61 9.79 -9.72
CA ASP A 92 -13.68 10.02 -8.73
C ASP A 92 -13.18 9.80 -7.31
N ARG A 93 -12.72 10.90 -6.69
CA ARG A 93 -12.15 10.93 -5.34
C ARG A 93 -13.09 10.43 -4.25
N ARG A 94 -14.41 10.49 -4.46
CA ARG A 94 -15.41 9.98 -3.50
C ARG A 94 -15.33 8.47 -3.32
N LYS A 95 -14.74 7.75 -4.28
CA LYS A 95 -14.53 6.29 -4.22
C LYS A 95 -13.27 5.88 -3.45
N LEU A 96 -12.47 6.85 -2.98
CA LEU A 96 -11.23 6.63 -2.23
C LEU A 96 -11.41 6.86 -0.73
N GLN A 97 -12.61 7.20 -0.31
CA GLN A 97 -12.99 7.32 1.09
C GLN A 97 -13.73 6.04 1.50
N PRO A 98 -13.42 5.44 2.66
CA PRO A 98 -14.16 4.31 3.19
C PRO A 98 -15.62 4.64 3.49
#